data_AF-A0A3C1KD30-F1
#
_entry.id   AF-A0A3C1KD30-F1
#
_cell.length_a   1.000
_cell.length_b   1.000
_cell.length_c   1.000
_cell.angle_alpha   90.00
_cell.angle_beta   90.00
_cell.angle_gamma   90.00
#
_symmetry.space_group_name_H-M   'P 1'
#
loop_
_entity.id
_entity.type
_entity.pdbx_description
1 polymer ?
#
loop_
_entity_poly.entity_id
_entity_poly.type
_entity_poly.pdbx_seq_one_letter_code
_entity_poly.pdbx_strand_id
1 'polypeptide(L)'
;MRSPWGRVLKGIREDEDAVRSLGKSSYAYKMQALIIGGVLGGIGGILTVLPASVQPDGFSRTLTFNLWTIMLLGGAATIFGPLLGAIIFFVVRIAIVQIMGEFIPTSILNTQQTQALSWVFIGVALMLIVIFRPQGILGKKKELSFNA
;
A
#
# COMPACT_ATOMS: atom_id res chain seq x y z
N MET A 1 16.23 -2.68 -10.91
CA MET A 1 16.30 -4.06 -10.41
C MET A 1 17.57 -4.69 -10.96
N ARG A 2 18.41 -5.32 -10.12
CA ARG A 2 19.64 -6.02 -10.58
C ARG A 2 19.43 -7.54 -10.75
N SER A 3 18.35 -8.10 -10.19
CA SER A 3 18.03 -9.53 -10.29
C SER A 3 17.60 -9.93 -11.71
N PRO A 4 18.08 -11.08 -12.24
CA PRO A 4 17.63 -11.62 -13.53
C PRO A 4 16.11 -11.82 -13.62
N TRP A 5 15.47 -12.30 -12.54
CA TRP A 5 14.03 -12.55 -12.49
C TRP A 5 13.22 -11.26 -12.67
N GLY A 6 13.59 -10.21 -11.92
CA GLY A 6 12.93 -8.90 -12.03
C GLY A 6 13.11 -8.22 -13.39
N ARG A 7 14.23 -8.47 -14.09
CA ARG A 7 14.44 -7.94 -15.45
C ARG A 7 13.47 -8.59 -16.45
N VAL A 8 13.25 -9.90 -16.34
CA VAL A 8 12.28 -10.60 -17.21
C VAL A 8 10.86 -10.11 -16.94
N LEU A 9 10.45 -9.95 -15.68
CA LEU A 9 9.12 -9.38 -15.37
C LEU A 9 8.96 -7.94 -15.88
N LYS A 10 10.02 -7.13 -15.77
CA LYS A 10 9.99 -5.78 -16.33
C LYS A 10 9.84 -5.82 -17.86
N GLY A 11 10.55 -6.71 -18.54
CA GLY A 11 10.39 -6.94 -19.98
C GLY A 11 8.97 -7.36 -20.35
N ILE A 12 8.36 -8.29 -19.59
CA ILE A 12 6.97 -8.72 -19.81
C ILE A 12 5.98 -7.56 -19.67
N ARG A 13 6.26 -6.57 -18.80
CA ARG A 13 5.42 -5.37 -18.65
C ARG A 13 5.55 -4.42 -19.85
N GLU A 14 6.71 -4.38 -20.51
CA GLU A 14 6.96 -3.49 -21.66
C GLU A 14 6.47 -4.13 -22.97
N ASP A 15 6.87 -5.36 -23.25
CA ASP A 15 6.44 -6.14 -24.43
C ASP A 15 6.53 -7.65 -24.12
N GLU A 16 5.36 -8.30 -24.06
CA GLU A 16 5.29 -9.73 -23.78
C GLU A 16 5.76 -10.59 -24.96
N ASP A 17 5.49 -10.17 -26.20
CA ASP A 17 5.83 -10.94 -27.40
C ASP A 17 7.34 -10.90 -27.65
N ALA A 18 7.99 -9.77 -27.34
CA ALA A 18 9.46 -9.66 -27.36
C ALA A 18 10.13 -10.61 -26.36
N VAL A 19 9.56 -10.82 -25.18
CA VAL A 19 10.11 -11.77 -24.19
C VAL A 19 9.92 -13.22 -24.65
N ARG A 20 8.79 -13.51 -25.31
CA ARG A 20 8.49 -14.84 -25.85
C ARG A 20 9.39 -15.21 -27.04
N SER A 21 9.71 -14.26 -27.91
CA SER A 21 10.63 -14.48 -29.03
C SER A 21 12.07 -14.80 -28.58
N LEU A 22 12.47 -14.32 -27.40
CA LEU A 22 13.73 -14.66 -26.74
C LEU A 22 13.71 -16.03 -26.03
N GLY A 23 12.66 -16.83 -26.22
CA GLY A 23 12.53 -18.18 -25.67
C GLY A 23 12.19 -18.23 -24.18
N LYS A 24 11.71 -17.13 -23.58
CA LYS A 24 11.26 -17.11 -22.19
C LYS A 24 9.74 -17.26 -22.11
N SER A 25 9.28 -18.22 -21.29
CA SER A 25 7.84 -18.44 -21.06
C SER A 25 7.24 -17.33 -20.18
N SER A 26 6.52 -16.37 -20.78
CA SER A 26 5.82 -15.30 -20.05
C SER A 26 4.82 -15.85 -19.03
N TYR A 27 4.12 -16.93 -19.37
CA TYR A 27 3.16 -17.61 -18.50
C TYR A 27 3.79 -18.09 -17.19
N ALA A 28 4.95 -18.75 -17.25
CA ALA A 28 5.61 -19.27 -16.06
C ALA A 28 6.02 -18.15 -15.10
N TYR A 29 6.56 -17.05 -15.62
CA TYR A 29 6.95 -15.89 -14.79
C TYR A 29 5.74 -15.18 -14.17
N LYS A 30 4.62 -15.06 -14.90
CA LYS A 30 3.35 -14.51 -14.37
C LYS A 30 2.77 -15.41 -13.27
N MET A 31 2.77 -16.73 -13.48
CA MET A 31 2.30 -17.70 -12.49
C MET A 31 3.13 -17.66 -11.21
N GLN A 32 4.46 -17.61 -11.33
CA GLN A 32 5.35 -17.45 -10.17
C GLN A 32 5.05 -16.15 -9.40
N ALA A 33 4.87 -15.03 -10.10
CA ALA A 33 4.54 -13.76 -9.47
C ALA A 33 3.19 -13.82 -8.74
N LEU A 34 2.19 -14.46 -9.34
CA LEU A 34 0.87 -14.66 -8.72
C LEU A 34 0.97 -15.55 -7.47
N ILE A 35 1.69 -16.67 -7.54
CA ILE A 35 1.88 -17.58 -6.40
C ILE A 35 2.61 -16.87 -5.26
N ILE A 36 3.69 -16.16 -5.54
CA ILE A 36 4.45 -15.42 -4.51
C ILE A 36 3.56 -14.36 -3.87
N GLY A 37 2.80 -13.59 -4.66
CA GLY A 37 1.86 -12.60 -4.16
C GLY A 37 0.75 -13.23 -3.30
N GLY A 38 0.19 -14.35 -3.75
CA GLY A 38 -0.84 -15.09 -3.03
C GLY A 38 -0.34 -15.69 -1.71
N VAL A 39 0.86 -16.26 -1.69
CA VAL A 39 1.50 -16.80 -0.47
C VAL A 39 1.75 -15.67 0.54
N LEU A 40 2.31 -14.54 0.11
CA LEU A 40 2.54 -13.39 0.99
C LEU A 40 1.22 -12.79 1.51
N GLY A 41 0.20 -12.70 0.66
CA GLY A 41 -1.13 -12.25 1.06
C GLY A 41 -1.80 -13.21 2.07
N GLY A 42 -1.67 -14.52 1.85
CA GLY A 42 -2.16 -15.56 2.76
C GLY A 42 -1.48 -15.51 4.12
N ILE A 43 -0.14 -15.38 4.16
CA ILE A 43 0.61 -15.18 5.40
C ILE A 43 0.15 -13.92 6.12
N GLY A 44 -0.03 -12.82 5.38
CA GLY A 44 -0.57 -11.57 5.94
C GLY A 44 -1.93 -11.78 6.60
N GLY A 45 -2.85 -12.47 5.93
CA GLY A 45 -4.16 -12.82 6.47
C GLY A 45 -4.08 -13.66 7.75
N ILE A 46 -3.24 -14.70 7.77
CA ILE A 46 -3.03 -15.55 8.95
C ILE A 46 -2.54 -14.70 10.14
N LEU A 47 -1.57 -13.82 9.91
CA LEU A 47 -1.03 -12.94 10.96
C LEU A 47 -2.09 -11.96 11.51
N THR A 48 -3.04 -11.49 10.67
CA THR A 48 -4.12 -10.61 11.15
C THR A 48 -5.15 -11.32 12.02
N VAL A 49 -5.37 -12.62 11.79
CA VAL A 49 -6.36 -13.43 12.52
C VAL A 49 -5.74 -14.09 13.76
N LEU A 50 -4.43 -14.30 13.81
CA LEU A 50 -3.78 -14.95 14.95
C LEU A 50 -4.11 -14.30 16.32
N PRO A 51 -4.18 -12.97 16.48
CA PRO A 51 -4.51 -12.34 17.77
C PRO A 51 -6.01 -12.14 18.02
N ALA A 52 -6.91 -12.43 17.07
CA ALA A 52 -8.33 -12.06 17.16
C ALA A 52 -9.26 -13.12 16.55
N SER A 53 -10.49 -13.22 17.07
CA SER A 53 -11.51 -14.05 16.44
C SER A 53 -11.86 -13.50 15.04
N VAL A 54 -12.12 -14.41 14.09
CA VAL A 54 -12.55 -14.02 12.74
C VAL A 54 -13.90 -13.32 12.82
N GLN A 55 -13.90 -12.01 12.61
CA GLN A 55 -15.10 -11.20 12.57
C GLN A 55 -15.31 -10.67 11.15
N PRO A 56 -16.50 -10.85 10.55
CA PRO A 56 -16.76 -10.49 9.15
C PRO A 56 -16.56 -8.99 8.87
N ASP A 57 -16.74 -8.14 9.88
CA ASP A 57 -16.55 -6.69 9.77
C ASP A 57 -15.07 -6.26 9.61
N GLY A 58 -14.11 -7.15 9.92
CA GLY A 58 -12.68 -6.87 9.76
C GLY A 58 -12.27 -6.62 8.31
N PHE A 59 -12.98 -7.22 7.34
CA PHE A 59 -12.77 -7.04 5.90
C PHE A 59 -13.76 -6.04 5.29
N SER A 60 -14.03 -4.96 6.02
CA SER A 60 -14.90 -3.88 5.55
C SER A 60 -14.20 -2.95 4.55
N ARG A 61 -14.99 -2.07 3.92
CA ARG A 61 -14.54 -1.04 2.97
C ARG A 61 -13.39 -0.17 3.51
N THR A 62 -13.34 0.03 4.82
CA THR A 62 -12.30 0.80 5.51
C THR A 62 -10.91 0.18 5.31
N LEU A 63 -10.80 -1.15 5.38
CA LEU A 63 -9.53 -1.84 5.15
C LEU A 63 -9.03 -1.63 3.73
N THR A 64 -9.93 -1.78 2.74
CA THR A 64 -9.60 -1.53 1.33
C THR A 64 -9.09 -0.10 1.14
N PHE A 65 -9.80 0.90 1.67
CA PHE A 65 -9.37 2.29 1.58
C PHE A 65 -8.00 2.54 2.21
N ASN A 66 -7.72 1.91 3.36
CA ASN A 66 -6.43 2.02 4.03
C ASN A 66 -5.30 1.40 3.20
N LEU A 67 -5.52 0.24 2.58
CA LEU A 67 -4.54 -0.39 1.70
C LEU A 67 -4.21 0.48 0.48
N TRP A 68 -5.23 1.10 -0.13
CA TRP A 68 -5.03 2.07 -1.21
C TRP A 68 -4.27 3.30 -0.73
N THR A 69 -4.62 3.83 0.45
CA THR A 69 -3.90 4.97 1.05
C THR A 69 -2.43 4.65 1.24
N ILE A 70 -2.12 3.49 1.83
CA ILE A 70 -0.76 3.00 2.05
C ILE A 70 0.00 2.89 0.73
N MET A 71 -0.62 2.30 -0.30
CA MET A 71 -0.02 2.12 -1.61
C MET A 71 0.25 3.46 -2.31
N LEU A 72 -0.69 4.40 -2.24
CA LEU A 72 -0.55 5.75 -2.81
C LEU A 72 0.51 6.57 -2.08
N LEU A 73 0.53 6.52 -0.75
CA LEU A 73 1.51 7.22 0.07
C LEU A 73 2.93 6.71 -0.21
N GLY A 74 3.08 5.39 -0.31
CA GLY A 74 4.35 4.74 -0.63
C GLY A 74 4.82 4.93 -2.08
N GLY A 75 3.87 4.93 -3.02
CA GLY A 75 4.09 4.96 -4.46
C GLY A 75 3.83 3.59 -5.11
N ALA A 76 2.72 3.49 -5.84
CA ALA A 76 2.20 2.24 -6.43
C ALA A 76 3.16 1.55 -7.41
N ALA A 77 4.06 2.30 -8.05
CA ALA A 77 5.00 1.79 -9.05
C ALA A 77 6.33 1.26 -8.45
N THR A 78 6.46 1.12 -7.13
CA THR A 78 7.71 0.71 -6.49
C THR A 78 7.56 -0.47 -5.54
N ILE A 79 8.57 -1.36 -5.53
CA ILE A 79 8.59 -2.56 -4.68
C ILE A 79 8.60 -2.20 -3.19
N PHE A 80 9.37 -1.17 -2.82
CA PHE A 80 9.51 -0.71 -1.43
C PHE A 80 8.51 0.39 -1.06
N GLY A 81 7.72 0.87 -2.01
CA GLY A 81 6.71 1.90 -1.80
C GLY A 81 5.70 1.48 -0.74
N PRO A 82 4.95 0.37 -0.93
CA PRO A 82 3.94 -0.07 0.02
C PRO A 82 4.48 -0.30 1.44
N LEU A 83 5.73 -0.75 1.59
CA LEU A 83 6.36 -0.95 2.90
C LEU A 83 6.57 0.38 3.63
N LEU A 84 7.19 1.36 2.97
CA LEU A 84 7.37 2.70 3.55
C LEU A 84 6.04 3.42 3.73
N GLY A 85 5.12 3.24 2.79
CA GLY A 85 3.76 3.73 2.88
C GLY A 85 3.03 3.24 4.12
N ALA A 86 3.17 1.95 4.44
CA ALA A 86 2.57 1.34 5.62
C ALA A 86 3.17 1.91 6.91
N ILE A 87 4.50 1.97 6.99
CA ILE A 87 5.20 2.53 8.15
C ILE A 87 4.73 3.96 8.43
N ILE A 88 4.76 4.82 7.42
CA ILE A 88 4.38 6.22 7.58
C ILE A 88 2.90 6.34 7.93
N PHE A 89 2.02 5.59 7.26
CA PHE A 89 0.58 5.61 7.55
C PHE A 89 0.29 5.26 9.02
N PHE A 90 0.87 4.16 9.52
CA PHE A 90 0.64 3.75 10.90
C PHE A 90 1.29 4.70 11.92
N VAL A 91 2.51 5.19 11.66
CA VAL A 91 3.20 6.15 12.55
C VAL A 91 2.42 7.45 12.64
N VAL A 92 2.00 8.02 11.50
CA VAL A 92 1.21 9.26 11.46
C VAL A 92 -0.11 9.06 12.18
N ARG A 93 -0.80 7.94 11.96
CA ARG A 93 -2.04 7.62 12.66
C ARG A 93 -1.84 7.56 14.18
N ILE A 94 -0.80 6.86 14.64
CA ILE A 94 -0.51 6.74 16.08
C ILE A 94 -0.17 8.10 16.67
N ALA A 95 0.67 8.89 15.99
CA ALA A 95 1.04 10.22 16.44
C ALA A 95 -0.17 11.16 16.56
N ILE A 96 -1.08 11.16 15.58
CA ILE A 96 -2.32 11.97 15.63
C ILE A 96 -3.17 11.57 16.84
N VAL A 97 -3.40 10.27 17.03
CA VAL A 97 -4.21 9.77 18.16
C VAL A 97 -3.58 10.15 19.51
N GLN A 98 -2.26 10.02 19.64
CA GLN A 98 -1.54 10.35 20.87
C GLN A 98 -1.59 11.85 21.18
N ILE A 99 -1.25 12.70 20.20
CA ILE A 99 -1.28 14.16 20.35
C ILE A 99 -2.70 14.62 20.66
N MET A 100 -3.71 14.14 19.94
CA MET A 100 -5.10 14.53 20.22
C MET A 100 -5.59 14.07 21.59
N GLY A 101 -5.13 12.91 22.08
CA GLY A 101 -5.46 12.40 23.41
C GLY A 101 -4.77 13.16 24.55
N GLU A 102 -3.61 13.75 24.31
CA GLU A 102 -2.83 14.51 25.30
C GLU A 102 -3.26 15.99 25.37
N PHE A 103 -3.56 16.60 24.23
CA PHE A 103 -3.87 18.03 24.14
C PHE A 103 -5.36 18.36 24.31
N ILE A 104 -6.27 17.38 24.20
CA ILE A 104 -7.71 17.62 24.31
C ILE A 104 -8.27 16.88 25.54
N PRO A 105 -8.68 17.59 26.61
CA PRO A 105 -9.23 16.95 27.81
C PRO A 105 -10.52 16.21 27.48
N THR A 106 -10.72 15.06 28.14
CA THR A 106 -11.85 14.14 27.95
C THR A 106 -13.22 14.75 28.26
N SER A 107 -13.25 15.98 28.79
CA SER A 107 -14.45 16.79 29.01
C SER A 107 -15.02 17.41 27.73
N ILE A 108 -14.24 17.51 26.65
CA ILE A 108 -14.65 18.13 25.37
C ILE A 108 -14.79 17.09 24.26
N LEU A 109 -13.91 16.08 24.22
CA LEU A 109 -13.99 14.97 23.27
C LEU A 109 -13.89 13.61 23.98
N ASN A 110 -14.89 12.75 23.76
CA ASN A 110 -14.83 11.35 24.20
C ASN A 110 -13.79 10.56 23.38
N THR A 111 -13.24 9.48 23.94
CA THR A 111 -12.25 8.61 23.29
C THR A 111 -12.72 8.07 21.93
N GLN A 112 -14.01 7.78 21.76
CA GLN A 112 -14.59 7.42 20.45
C GLN A 112 -14.53 8.58 19.44
N GLN A 113 -14.76 9.83 19.86
CA GLN A 113 -14.77 10.98 18.96
C GLN A 113 -13.36 11.30 18.45
N THR A 114 -12.34 11.15 19.30
CA THR A 114 -10.93 11.30 18.90
C THR A 114 -10.52 10.26 17.86
N GLN A 115 -10.99 9.02 18.00
CA GLN A 115 -10.75 7.97 17.00
C GLN A 115 -11.44 8.29 15.66
N ALA A 116 -12.67 8.79 15.70
CA ALA A 116 -13.39 9.21 14.49
C ALA A 116 -12.70 10.39 13.78
N LEU A 117 -12.24 11.39 14.53
CA LEU A 117 -11.49 12.54 14.00
C LEU A 117 -10.16 12.11 13.36
N SER A 118 -9.48 11.12 13.93
CA SER A 118 -8.23 10.59 13.36
C SER A 118 -8.43 10.04 11.93
N TRP A 119 -9.59 9.42 11.65
CA TRP A 119 -9.93 8.97 10.29
C TRP A 119 -10.15 10.13 9.32
N VAL A 120 -10.71 11.25 9.78
CA VAL A 120 -10.86 12.46 8.98
C VAL A 120 -9.49 13.02 8.60
N PHE A 121 -8.56 13.12 9.57
CA PHE A 121 -7.19 13.57 9.30
C PHE A 121 -6.45 12.66 8.32
N ILE A 122 -6.65 11.35 8.41
CA ILE A 122 -6.10 10.39 7.44
C ILE A 122 -6.64 10.66 6.04
N GLY A 123 -7.95 10.90 5.91
CA GLY A 123 -8.57 11.25 4.63
C GLY A 123 -8.03 12.57 4.04
N VAL A 124 -7.84 13.59 4.87
CA VAL A 124 -7.24 14.87 4.47
C VAL A 124 -5.77 14.68 4.08
N ALA A 125 -4.99 13.90 4.84
CA ALA A 125 -3.61 13.59 4.52
C ALA A 125 -3.50 12.86 3.17
N LEU A 126 -4.41 11.92 2.89
CA LEU A 126 -4.52 11.26 1.58
C LEU A 126 -4.79 12.28 0.47
N MET A 127 -5.80 13.15 0.64
CA MET A 127 -6.11 14.19 -0.35
C MET A 127 -4.90 15.08 -0.63
N LEU A 128 -4.20 15.55 0.41
CA LEU A 128 -3.01 16.38 0.27
C LEU A 128 -1.90 15.65 -0.49
N ILE A 129 -1.67 14.36 -0.21
CA ILE A 129 -0.65 13.58 -0.93
C ILE A 129 -1.02 13.42 -2.39
N VAL A 130 -2.28 13.12 -2.70
CA VAL A 130 -2.74 12.97 -4.10
C VAL A 130 -2.58 14.29 -4.86
N ILE A 131 -2.86 15.42 -4.21
CA ILE A 131 -2.71 16.76 -4.81
C ILE A 131 -1.23 17.12 -5.02
N PHE A 132 -0.40 16.99 -3.99
CA PHE A 132 0.97 17.49 -4.04
C PHE A 132 1.97 16.52 -4.67
N ARG A 133 1.77 15.21 -4.53
CA ARG A 133 2.64 14.15 -5.07
C ARG A 133 1.85 12.89 -5.43
N PRO A 134 1.15 12.86 -6.58
CA PRO A 134 0.37 11.69 -7.03
C PRO A 134 1.22 10.43 -7.28
N GLN A 135 2.54 10.56 -7.29
CA GLN A 135 3.46 9.42 -7.46
C GLN A 135 3.86 8.74 -6.14
N GLY A 136 3.46 9.29 -4.98
CA GLY A 136 3.89 8.83 -3.66
C GLY A 136 5.34 9.21 -3.32
N ILE A 137 5.80 8.79 -2.15
CA ILE A 137 7.11 9.18 -1.58
C ILE A 137 8.28 8.58 -2.38
N LEU A 138 8.15 7.33 -2.82
CA LEU A 138 9.18 6.65 -3.63
C LEU A 138 8.88 6.63 -5.13
N GLY A 139 7.84 7.33 -5.57
CA GLY A 139 7.42 7.38 -6.97
C GLY A 139 8.56 7.73 -7.93
N LYS A 140 8.90 6.79 -8.82
CA LYS A 140 9.87 7.06 -9.89
C LYS A 140 9.18 7.77 -11.05
N LYS A 141 9.50 9.05 -11.23
CA LYS A 141 9.05 9.89 -12.36
C LYS A 141 9.27 9.28 -13.75
N LYS A 142 10.22 8.34 -13.88
CA LYS A 142 10.60 7.70 -15.16
C LYS A 142 9.68 6.60 -15.67
N GLU A 143 8.68 6.15 -14.90
CA GLU A 143 7.72 5.12 -15.38
C GLU A 143 6.36 5.69 -15.80
N LEU A 144 6.17 7.01 -15.65
CA LEU A 144 4.94 7.71 -16.04
C LEU A 144 5.08 8.53 -17.33
N SER A 145 6.29 8.60 -17.93
CA SER A 145 6.53 9.32 -19.18
C SER A 145 6.47 8.43 -20.42
N PHE A 146 5.80 7.28 -20.37
CA PHE A 146 5.34 6.62 -21.60
C PHE A 146 4.13 7.40 -22.12
N ASN A 147 4.42 8.59 -22.66
CA ASN A 147 3.65 9.38 -23.63
C ASN A 147 4.31 10.76 -23.77
N ALA A 148 5.36 10.80 -24.59
CA ALA A 148 5.67 11.89 -25.51
C ALA A 148 6.59 11.31 -26.60
#